data_AF-A0A662KTU5-F1
#
_entry.id   AF-A0A662KTU5-F1
#
_cell.length_a   1.000
_cell.length_b   1.000
_cell.length_c   1.000
_cell.angle_alpha   90.00
_cell.angle_beta   90.00
_cell.angle_gamma   90.00
#
_symmetry.space_group_name_H-M   'P 1'
#
loop_
_entity.id
_entity.type
_entity.pdbx_description
1 polymer ?
#
loop_
_entity_poly.entity_id
_entity_poly.type
_entity_poly.pdbx_seq_one_letter_code
_entity_poly.pdbx_strand_id
1 'polypeptide(L)'
;MIKTDYDPEFDTLYIFKKGERVKFSIELFGSFVMDISFDNKVVGLEILNASKVLNVSKKELRSVKAAKLATLIKGNLFGAIYGIKSEKIEIESRIVVPSTRMAVLK
;
A
#
# COMPACT_ATOMS: atom_id res chain seq x y z
N MET A 1 -9.75 10.66 2.64
CA MET A 1 -8.44 11.27 2.94
C MET A 1 -7.41 10.16 3.09
N ILE A 2 -6.22 10.30 2.51
CA ILE A 2 -5.14 9.29 2.63
C ILE A 2 -4.33 9.58 3.90
N LYS A 3 -3.98 8.53 4.63
CA LYS A 3 -3.17 8.55 5.86
C LYS A 3 -2.08 7.49 5.78
N THR A 4 -1.09 7.66 6.63
CA THR A 4 -0.03 6.67 6.85
C THR A 4 0.07 6.37 8.33
N ASP A 5 0.41 5.12 8.64
CA ASP A 5 0.84 4.69 9.96
C ASP A 5 2.11 3.86 9.80
N TYR A 6 3.12 4.11 10.62
CA TYR A 6 4.38 3.39 10.55
C TYR A 6 4.72 2.81 11.91
N ASP A 7 4.75 1.48 11.96
CA ASP A 7 5.18 0.72 13.12
C ASP A 7 6.70 0.43 13.01
N PRO A 8 7.53 1.04 13.86
CA PRO A 8 8.97 0.83 13.82
C PRO A 8 9.43 -0.48 14.47
N GLU A 9 8.62 -1.08 15.34
CA GLU A 9 8.90 -2.38 15.98
C GLU A 9 8.84 -3.48 14.92
N PHE A 10 7.75 -3.51 14.15
CA PHE A 10 7.54 -4.47 13.06
C PHE A 10 8.08 -4.01 11.70
N ASP A 11 8.65 -2.80 11.62
CA ASP A 11 9.11 -2.16 10.38
C ASP A 11 8.04 -2.21 9.27
N THR A 12 6.83 -1.80 9.62
CA THR A 12 5.66 -1.94 8.75
C THR A 12 5.03 -0.58 8.49
N LEU A 13 4.89 -0.23 7.20
CA LEU A 13 4.24 1.01 6.77
C LEU A 13 2.88 0.69 6.18
N TYR A 14 1.83 1.26 6.76
CA TYR A 14 0.48 1.20 6.24
C TYR A 14 0.07 2.52 5.60
N ILE A 15 -0.32 2.48 4.33
CA ILE A 15 -0.90 3.61 3.58
C ILE A 15 -2.37 3.31 3.35
N PHE A 16 -3.28 4.16 3.81
CA PHE A 16 -4.71 3.84 3.78
C PHE A 16 -5.64 5.04 3.59
N LYS A 17 -6.84 4.77 3.11
CA LYS A 17 -7.93 5.73 2.97
C LYS A 17 -8.76 5.73 4.26
N LYS A 18 -8.60 6.75 5.09
CA LYS A 18 -9.35 6.89 6.35
C LYS A 18 -10.86 6.90 6.07
N GLY A 19 -11.58 6.03 6.79
CA GLY A 19 -13.05 5.90 6.72
C GLY A 19 -13.55 4.87 5.73
N GLU A 20 -12.67 4.28 4.91
CA GLU A 20 -13.04 3.19 4.02
C GLU A 20 -13.13 1.86 4.77
N ARG A 21 -14.05 0.99 4.33
CA ARG A 21 -14.21 -0.37 4.87
C ARG A 21 -13.45 -1.37 4.00
N VAL A 22 -12.67 -2.23 4.64
CA VAL A 22 -12.01 -3.36 3.99
C VAL A 22 -13.00 -4.52 3.87
N LYS A 23 -13.14 -5.09 2.67
CA LYS A 23 -13.89 -6.32 2.43
C LYS A 23 -12.98 -7.53 2.62
N PHE A 24 -11.79 -7.48 2.03
CA PHE A 24 -10.77 -8.53 2.12
C PHE A 24 -9.40 -7.93 1.82
N SER A 25 -8.35 -8.70 2.13
CA SER A 25 -6.96 -8.33 1.93
C SER A 25 -6.24 -9.41 1.12
N ILE A 26 -5.19 -9.02 0.41
CA ILE A 26 -4.38 -9.94 -0.41
C ILE A 26 -2.92 -9.77 -0.08
N GLU A 27 -2.26 -10.87 0.29
CA GLU A 27 -0.81 -10.94 0.42
C GLU A 27 -0.13 -11.06 -0.94
N LEU A 28 0.82 -10.16 -1.19
CA LEU A 28 1.53 -10.04 -2.46
C LEU A 28 3.04 -10.08 -2.22
N PHE A 29 3.68 -11.04 -2.88
CA PHE A 29 5.14 -11.15 -2.96
C PHE A 29 5.85 -11.20 -1.59
N GLY A 30 5.16 -11.66 -0.53
CA GLY A 30 5.69 -11.79 0.82
C GLY A 30 6.08 -10.48 1.52
N SER A 31 5.76 -9.32 0.94
CA SER A 31 6.14 -8.02 1.52
C SER A 31 5.05 -6.96 1.45
N PHE A 32 3.91 -7.29 0.83
CA PHE A 32 2.80 -6.35 0.70
C PHE A 32 1.49 -7.02 1.08
N VAL A 33 0.63 -6.29 1.77
CA VAL A 33 -0.78 -6.66 1.97
C VAL A 33 -1.64 -5.56 1.36
N MET A 34 -2.50 -5.92 0.41
CA MET A 34 -3.37 -4.96 -0.29
C MET A 34 -4.80 -5.12 0.19
N ASP A 35 -5.35 -4.07 0.78
CA ASP A 35 -6.74 -4.06 1.28
C ASP A 35 -7.69 -3.55 0.22
N ILE A 36 -8.80 -4.28 0.05
CA ILE A 36 -9.75 -4.06 -1.03
C ILE A 36 -11.14 -3.88 -0.44
N SER A 37 -11.81 -2.81 -0.84
CA SER A 37 -13.15 -2.48 -0.36
C SER A 37 -14.25 -3.27 -1.07
N PHE A 38 -15.48 -3.09 -0.60
CA PHE A 38 -16.68 -3.67 -1.20
C PHE A 38 -16.90 -3.22 -2.65
N ASP A 39 -16.42 -2.03 -3.02
CA ASP A 39 -16.48 -1.48 -4.38
C ASP A 39 -15.31 -1.93 -5.28
N ASN A 40 -14.52 -2.94 -4.86
CA ASN A 40 -13.32 -3.42 -5.54
C ASN A 40 -12.25 -2.32 -5.74
N LYS A 41 -12.12 -1.37 -4.80
CA LYS A 41 -11.07 -0.36 -4.80
C LYS A 41 -9.99 -0.74 -3.80
N VAL A 42 -8.73 -0.46 -4.14
CA VAL A 42 -7.65 -0.45 -3.16
C VAL A 42 -7.88 0.68 -2.16
N VAL A 43 -7.97 0.33 -0.89
CA VAL A 43 -8.21 1.25 0.22
C VAL A 43 -7.12 1.21 1.29
N GLY A 44 -6.26 0.19 1.26
CA GLY A 44 -5.09 0.07 2.12
C GLY A 44 -3.95 -0.66 1.39
N LEU A 45 -2.73 -0.32 1.76
CA LEU A 45 -1.51 -1.01 1.34
C LEU A 45 -0.55 -1.03 2.52
N GLU A 46 -0.32 -2.22 3.06
CA GLU A 46 0.70 -2.49 4.07
C GLU A 46 1.97 -2.96 3.38
N ILE A 47 3.11 -2.43 3.80
CA ILE A 47 4.45 -2.77 3.31
C ILE A 47 5.23 -3.31 4.49
N LEU A 48 5.50 -4.61 4.49
CA LEU A 48 6.30 -5.30 5.50
C LEU A 48 7.79 -5.08 5.22
N ASN A 49 8.61 -5.03 6.26
CA ASN A 49 10.04 -4.67 6.14
C ASN A 49 10.23 -3.39 5.31
N ALA A 50 9.38 -2.39 5.54
CA ALA A 50 9.25 -1.19 4.71
C ALA A 50 10.59 -0.49 4.49
N SER A 51 11.45 -0.46 5.51
CA SER A 51 12.76 0.18 5.39
C SER A 51 13.65 -0.48 4.33
N LYS A 52 13.57 -1.82 4.20
CA LYS A 52 14.31 -2.59 3.20
C LYS A 52 13.63 -2.53 1.83
N VAL A 53 12.31 -2.73 1.78
CA VAL A 53 11.54 -2.75 0.53
C VAL A 53 11.64 -1.42 -0.21
N LEU A 54 11.58 -0.30 0.53
CA LEU A 54 11.63 1.04 -0.05
C LEU A 54 13.06 1.61 -0.10
N ASN A 55 14.04 0.93 0.50
CA ASN A 55 15.40 1.44 0.72
C ASN A 55 15.41 2.81 1.42
N VAL A 56 14.66 2.91 2.51
CA VAL A 56 14.46 4.14 3.30
C VAL A 56 14.73 3.85 4.77
N SER A 57 15.41 4.74 5.48
CA SER A 57 15.63 4.55 6.93
C SER A 57 14.31 4.57 7.72
N LYS A 58 14.22 3.78 8.79
CA LYS A 58 13.07 3.82 9.72
C LYS A 58 12.74 5.24 10.22
N LYS A 59 13.77 6.08 10.42
CA LYS A 59 13.62 7.48 10.84
C LYS A 59 12.84 8.31 9.82
N GLU A 60 13.11 8.13 8.54
CA GLU A 60 12.40 8.83 7.47
C GLU A 60 10.98 8.27 7.26
N LEU A 61 10.77 6.97 7.48
CA LEU A 61 9.42 6.38 7.47
C LEU A 61 8.54 6.93 8.60
N ARG A 62 9.10 7.17 9.79
CA ARG A 62 8.40 7.86 10.90
C ARG A 62 8.02 9.32 10.58
N SER A 63 8.68 9.96 9.61
CA SER A 63 8.49 11.38 9.29
C SER A 63 7.71 11.61 7.99
N VAL A 64 7.02 10.59 7.48
CA VAL A 64 6.15 10.72 6.29
C VAL A 64 5.04 11.75 6.58
N LYS A 65 4.96 12.78 5.74
CA LYS A 65 4.03 13.91 5.88
C LYS A 65 2.83 13.78 4.94
N ALA A 66 3.01 13.11 3.81
CA ALA A 66 1.98 12.93 2.80
C ALA A 66 2.13 11.58 2.12
N ALA A 67 1.01 11.04 1.63
CA ALA A 67 1.00 9.82 0.86
C ALA A 67 -0.07 9.84 -0.23
N LYS A 68 0.13 8.98 -1.23
CA LYS A 68 -0.79 8.72 -2.34
C LYS A 68 -1.17 7.24 -2.32
N LEU A 69 -2.42 6.96 -2.66
CA LEU A 69 -2.92 5.61 -2.85
C LEU A 69 -4.08 5.64 -3.84
N ALA A 70 -3.90 4.97 -4.97
CA ALA A 70 -4.90 4.86 -6.02
C ALA A 70 -5.02 3.43 -6.51
N THR A 71 -6.22 3.05 -6.95
CA THR A 71 -6.47 1.76 -7.60
C THR A 71 -6.01 1.84 -9.05
N LEU A 72 -5.22 0.87 -9.48
CA LEU A 72 -4.82 0.69 -10.87
C LEU A 72 -5.63 -0.47 -11.46
N ILE A 73 -6.38 -0.18 -12.52
CA ILE A 73 -7.05 -1.20 -13.34
C ILE A 73 -6.65 -0.92 -14.78
N LYS A 74 -5.95 -1.88 -15.41
CA LYS A 74 -5.53 -1.76 -16.81
C LYS A 74 -5.57 -3.13 -17.49
N GLY A 75 -6.54 -3.33 -18.38
CA GLY A 75 -6.75 -4.64 -19.01
C GLY A 75 -7.01 -5.72 -17.95
N ASN A 76 -6.20 -6.78 -17.96
CA ASN A 76 -6.24 -7.86 -16.97
C ASN A 76 -5.37 -7.60 -15.72
N LEU A 77 -4.93 -6.36 -15.48
CA LEU A 77 -4.12 -6.00 -14.32
C LEU A 77 -4.95 -5.25 -13.29
N PHE A 78 -4.79 -5.64 -12.03
CA PHE A 78 -5.30 -4.96 -10.85
C PHE A 78 -4.14 -4.62 -9.91
N GLY A 79 -4.18 -3.48 -9.25
CA GLY A 79 -3.13 -3.12 -8.32
C GLY A 79 -3.30 -1.77 -7.64
N ALA A 80 -2.21 -1.31 -7.03
CA ALA A 80 -2.13 -0.04 -6.35
C ALA A 80 -1.00 0.82 -6.94
N ILE A 81 -1.29 2.09 -7.17
CA ILE A 81 -0.25 3.13 -7.25
C ILE A 81 -0.16 3.74 -5.87
N TYR A 82 1.05 3.85 -5.34
CA TYR A 82 1.28 4.43 -4.03
C TYR A 82 2.48 5.39 -4.06
N GLY A 83 2.50 6.29 -3.09
CA GLY A 83 3.65 7.14 -2.87
C GLY A 83 3.70 7.69 -1.46
N ILE A 84 4.88 8.06 -1.00
CA ILE A 84 5.13 8.69 0.29
C ILE A 84 6.09 9.87 0.11
N LYS A 85 5.93 10.88 0.97
CA LYS A 85 6.79 12.06 1.00
C LYS A 85 7.14 12.44 2.43
N SER A 86 8.43 12.57 2.69
CA SER A 86 8.99 13.22 3.90
C SER A 86 9.67 14.53 3.51
N GLU A 87 10.47 15.11 4.40
CA GLU A 87 11.33 16.26 4.07
C GLU A 87 12.47 15.89 3.11
N LYS A 88 12.94 14.64 3.15
CA LYS A 88 14.15 14.21 2.43
C LYS A 88 13.90 13.20 1.32
N ILE A 89 12.74 12.55 1.33
CA ILE A 89 12.39 11.54 0.34
C ILE A 89 11.05 11.83 -0.30
N GLU A 90 10.94 11.44 -1.56
CA GLU A 90 9.69 11.35 -2.30
C GLU A 90 9.77 10.07 -3.13
N ILE A 91 8.85 9.15 -2.88
CA ILE A 91 8.79 7.85 -3.56
C ILE A 91 7.42 7.73 -4.19
N GLU A 92 7.40 7.30 -5.45
CA GLU A 92 6.20 6.85 -6.13
C GLU A 92 6.48 5.50 -6.80
N SER A 93 5.57 4.57 -6.63
CA SER A 93 5.71 3.22 -7.18
C SER A 93 4.34 2.59 -7.40
N ARG A 94 4.34 1.37 -7.91
CA ARG A 94 3.14 0.57 -8.15
C ARG A 94 3.39 -0.89 -7.87
N ILE A 95 2.35 -1.55 -7.40
CA ILE A 95 2.27 -3.00 -7.29
C ILE A 95 1.08 -3.47 -8.11
N VAL A 96 1.29 -4.45 -8.98
CA VAL A 96 0.26 -4.95 -9.90
C VAL A 96 0.28 -6.47 -9.95
N VAL A 97 -0.90 -7.06 -10.11
CA VAL A 97 -1.11 -8.49 -10.29
C VAL A 97 -2.15 -8.75 -11.38
N PRO A 98 -2.16 -9.95 -11.99
CA PRO A 98 -3.27 -10.38 -12.82
C PRO A 98 -4.59 -10.39 -12.04
N SER A 99 -5.65 -9.86 -12.65
CA SER A 99 -6.99 -9.81 -12.07
C SER A 99 -7.60 -11.21 -11.87
N THR A 100 -7.07 -12.25 -12.51
CA THR A 100 -7.45 -13.64 -12.22
C THR A 100 -7.13 -14.03 -10.77
N ARG A 101 -6.06 -13.47 -10.18
CA ARG A 101 -5.72 -13.70 -8.77
C ARG A 101 -6.77 -13.10 -7.82
N MET A 102 -7.48 -12.06 -8.27
CA MET A 102 -8.61 -11.46 -7.54
C MET A 102 -9.86 -12.35 -7.54
N ALA A 103 -10.09 -13.09 -8.62
CA ALA A 103 -11.29 -13.91 -8.79
C ALA A 103 -11.28 -15.16 -7.89
N VAL A 104 -10.11 -15.68 -7.56
CA VAL A 104 -9.93 -16.86 -6.69
C VAL A 104 -10.16 -16.54 -5.21
N LEU A 105 -10.10 -15.25 -4.82
CA LEU A 105 -10.18 -14.79 -3.43
C LEU A 105 -11.56 -14.20 -3.07
N LYS A 106 -12.54 -14.28 -3.98
CA LYS A 106 -13.90 -13.74 -3.80
C LYS A 106 -14.87 -14.75 -3.22
#